data_AF-A0A1I6PMY4-F1
#
_entry.id   AF-A0A1I6PMY4-F1
#
_cell.length_a   1.000
_cell.length_b   1.000
_cell.length_c   1.000
_cell.angle_alpha   90.00
_cell.angle_beta   90.00
_cell.angle_gamma   90.00
#
_symmetry.space_group_name_H-M   'P 1'
#
loop_
_entity.id
_entity.type
_entity.pdbx_description
1 polymer ?
#
loop_
_entity_poly.entity_id
_entity_poly.type
_entity_poly.pdbx_seq_one_letter_code
_entity_poly.pdbx_strand_id
1 'polypeptide(L)'
;MGSKPLEFSQSERELLMMSLGSREEKILDAMEDRFHEIVGEKHAPRVEKMMRNLFNDWHSLNETRQLKERLHRATSESEGHIKAVPK
;
A
#
# COMPACT_ATOMS: atom_id res chain seq x y z
N MET A 1 11.18 9.03 -25.59
CA MET A 1 9.75 8.65 -25.64
C MET A 1 9.19 8.88 -24.25
N GLY A 2 8.59 10.05 -24.00
CA GLY A 2 8.01 10.36 -22.69
C GLY A 2 6.72 9.56 -22.50
N SER A 3 6.67 8.71 -21.48
CA SER A 3 5.42 8.10 -21.02
C SER A 3 4.46 9.22 -20.63
N LYS A 4 3.27 9.26 -21.24
CA LYS A 4 2.21 10.15 -20.80
C LYS A 4 1.89 9.85 -19.32
N PRO A 5 1.68 10.87 -18.48
CA PRO A 5 1.21 10.66 -17.11
C PRO A 5 -0.06 9.81 -17.16
N LEU A 6 -0.16 8.79 -16.30
CA LEU A 6 -1.41 8.04 -16.14
C LEU A 6 -2.42 8.99 -15.49
N GLU A 7 -3.37 9.48 -16.28
CA GLU A 7 -4.48 10.29 -15.76
C GLU A 7 -5.63 9.36 -15.37
N PHE A 8 -5.84 9.22 -14.06
CA PHE A 8 -7.02 8.57 -13.51
C PHE A 8 -8.17 9.58 -13.40
N SER A 9 -9.42 9.14 -13.58
CA SER A 9 -10.58 9.91 -13.13
C SER A 9 -10.66 9.95 -11.60
N GLN A 10 -11.44 10.89 -11.04
CA GLN A 10 -11.65 10.95 -9.59
C GLN A 10 -12.26 9.65 -9.05
N SER A 11 -13.25 9.09 -9.74
CA SER A 11 -13.89 7.82 -9.37
C SER A 11 -12.93 6.62 -9.41
N GLU A 12 -12.04 6.56 -10.41
CA GLU A 12 -11.01 5.50 -10.47
C GLU A 12 -10.02 5.63 -9.32
N ARG A 13 -9.64 6.86 -8.96
CA ARG A 13 -8.77 7.09 -7.79
C ARG A 13 -9.41 6.68 -6.48
N GLU A 14 -10.68 7.05 -6.27
CA GLU A 14 -11.43 6.65 -5.07
C GLU A 14 -11.51 5.13 -4.96
N LEU A 15 -11.82 4.43 -6.07
CA LEU A 15 -11.82 2.97 -6.14
C LEU A 15 -10.45 2.36 -5.81
N LEU A 16 -9.37 2.93 -6.36
CA LEU A 16 -8.01 2.49 -6.08
C LEU A 16 -7.63 2.72 -4.61
N MET A 17 -7.98 3.86 -4.02
CA MET A 17 -7.75 4.15 -2.60
C MET A 17 -8.51 3.18 -1.69
N MET A 18 -9.78 2.89 -1.99
CA MET A 18 -10.55 1.90 -1.25
C MET A 18 -9.94 0.50 -1.37
N SER A 19 -9.52 0.11 -2.58
CA SER A 19 -8.90 -1.20 -2.83
C SER A 19 -7.56 -1.34 -2.10
N LEU A 20 -6.73 -0.30 -2.09
CA LEU A 20 -5.47 -0.26 -1.34
C LEU A 20 -5.72 -0.27 0.17
N GLY A 21 -6.77 0.40 0.65
CA GLY A 21 -7.20 0.34 2.04
C GLY A 21 -7.60 -1.07 2.47
N SER A 22 -8.45 -1.75 1.69
CA SER A 22 -8.84 -3.14 1.94
C SER A 22 -7.64 -4.09 1.87
N ARG A 23 -6.69 -3.86 0.96
CA ARG A 23 -5.44 -4.63 0.89
C ARG A 23 -4.60 -4.45 2.16
N GLU A 24 -4.46 -3.22 2.64
CA GLU A 24 -3.71 -2.91 3.86
C GLU A 24 -4.30 -3.62 5.08
N GLU A 25 -5.62 -3.56 5.25
CA GLU A 25 -6.33 -4.25 6.34
C GLU A 25 -6.06 -5.76 6.34
N LYS A 26 -6.22 -6.41 5.18
CA LYS A 26 -5.93 -7.86 5.04
C LYS A 26 -4.49 -8.24 5.36
N ILE A 27 -3.53 -7.37 5.03
CA ILE A 27 -2.12 -7.61 5.36
C ILE A 27 -1.92 -7.50 6.87
N LEU A 28 -2.53 -6.50 7.52
CA LEU A 28 -2.44 -6.33 8.98
C LEU A 28 -3.04 -7.52 9.72
N ASP A 29 -4.23 -7.98 9.32
CA ASP A 29 -4.88 -9.16 9.91
C ASP A 29 -3.99 -10.40 9.78
N ALA A 30 -3.44 -10.64 8.57
CA ALA A 30 -2.55 -11.78 8.35
C ALA A 30 -1.23 -11.69 9.15
N MET A 31 -0.71 -10.48 9.35
CA MET A 31 0.47 -10.26 10.19
C MET A 31 0.18 -10.53 11.66
N GLU A 32 -0.99 -10.11 12.17
CA GLU A 32 -1.43 -10.34 13.55
C GLU A 32 -1.61 -11.84 13.82
N ASP A 33 -2.34 -12.54 12.96
CA ASP A 33 -2.53 -14.00 13.05
C ASP A 33 -1.17 -14.72 13.09
N ARG A 34 -0.27 -14.38 12.16
CA ARG A 34 1.05 -15.00 12.09
C ARG A 34 1.90 -14.69 13.31
N PHE A 35 1.80 -13.48 13.86
CA PHE A 35 2.52 -13.12 15.08
C PHE A 35 2.04 -13.97 16.26
N HIS A 36 0.73 -14.18 16.40
CA HIS A 36 0.17 -15.07 17.42
C HIS A 36 0.64 -16.52 17.25
N GLU A 37 0.68 -17.03 16.02
CA GLU A 37 1.22 -18.36 15.74
C GLU A 37 2.71 -18.48 16.12
N ILE A 38 3.53 -17.45 15.82
CA ILE A 38 4.97 -17.44 16.15
C ILE A 38 5.20 -17.53 17.66
N VAL A 39 4.43 -16.77 18.45
CA VAL A 39 4.54 -16.75 19.92
C VAL A 39 4.26 -18.12 20.53
N GLY A 40 3.37 -18.92 19.91
CA GLY A 40 3.03 -20.26 20.36
C GLY A 40 3.95 -21.38 19.85
N GLU A 41 4.77 -21.12 18.82
CA GLU A 41 5.59 -22.15 18.16
C GLU A 41 6.94 -22.35 18.88
N LYS A 42 7.29 -23.62 19.15
CA LYS A 42 8.51 -24.01 19.86
C LYS A 42 9.57 -24.59 18.94
N HIS A 43 9.19 -24.97 17.73
CA HIS A 43 10.09 -25.55 16.75
C HIS A 43 10.81 -24.44 15.97
N ALA A 44 12.09 -24.21 16.31
CA ALA A 44 12.87 -23.10 15.77
C ALA A 44 12.86 -22.99 14.23
N PRO A 45 13.03 -24.07 13.43
CA PRO A 45 12.92 -23.96 11.97
C PRO A 45 11.56 -23.48 11.45
N ARG A 46 10.47 -23.74 12.19
CA ARG A 46 9.13 -23.24 11.85
C ARG A 46 9.01 -21.77 12.21
N VAL A 47 9.45 -21.37 13.39
CA VAL A 47 9.55 -19.96 13.81
C VAL A 47 10.32 -19.15 12.78
N GLU A 48 11.49 -19.60 12.34
CA GLU A 48 12.29 -18.91 11.32
C GLU A 48 11.54 -18.74 10.00
N LYS A 49 10.84 -19.79 9.54
CA LYS A 49 10.02 -19.71 8.33
C LYS A 49 8.89 -18.70 8.49
N MET A 50 8.22 -18.70 9.64
CA MET A 50 7.11 -17.79 9.93
C MET A 50 7.61 -16.35 10.07
N MET A 51 8.78 -16.11 10.68
CA MET A 51 9.41 -14.79 10.74
C MET A 51 9.76 -14.25 9.35
N ARG A 52 10.26 -15.10 8.44
CA ARG A 52 10.47 -14.70 7.03
C ARG A 52 9.17 -14.31 6.34
N ASN A 53 8.09 -15.05 6.58
CA ASN A 53 6.78 -14.70 6.03
C ASN A 53 6.26 -13.38 6.61
N LEU A 54 6.41 -13.16 7.93
CA LEU A 54 6.03 -11.90 8.58
C LEU A 54 6.78 -10.70 8.00
N PHE A 55 8.08 -10.88 7.69
CA PHE A 55 8.88 -9.86 7.01
C PHE A 55 8.36 -9.56 5.60
N ASN A 56 7.96 -10.58 4.83
CA ASN A 56 7.38 -10.38 3.49
C ASN A 56 6.02 -9.65 3.56
N ASP A 57 5.21 -9.98 4.56
CA ASP A 57 3.93 -9.32 4.82
C ASP A 57 4.16 -7.83 5.15
N TRP A 58 5.15 -7.54 6.01
CA TRP A 58 5.58 -6.16 6.31
C TRP A 58 6.07 -5.40 5.07
N HIS A 59 6.84 -6.06 4.19
CA HIS A 59 7.28 -5.45 2.94
C HIS A 59 6.09 -5.09 2.04
N SER A 60 5.12 -6.00 1.92
CA SER A 60 3.88 -5.79 1.16
C SER A 60 3.03 -4.66 1.72
N LEU A 61 2.99 -4.51 3.04
CA LEU A 61 2.33 -3.38 3.72
C LEU A 61 2.98 -2.06 3.34
N ASN A 62 4.31 -2.00 3.40
CA ASN A 62 5.08 -0.80 3.04
C ASN A 62 4.85 -0.39 1.58
N GLU A 63 4.88 -1.35 0.64
CA GLU A 63 4.55 -1.10 -0.76
C GLU A 63 3.13 -0.55 -0.94
N THR A 64 2.15 -1.13 -0.24
CA THR A 64 0.76 -0.67 -0.27
C THR A 64 0.63 0.77 0.20
N ARG A 65 1.30 1.12 1.30
CA ARG A 65 1.31 2.49 1.85
C ARG A 65 1.98 3.48 0.90
N GLN A 66 3.11 3.11 0.31
CA GLN A 66 3.78 3.94 -0.69
C GLN A 66 2.89 4.17 -1.93
N LEU A 67 2.13 3.17 -2.36
CA LEU A 67 1.19 3.34 -3.47
C LEU A 67 0.05 4.29 -3.10
N LYS A 68 -0.52 4.19 -1.90
CA LYS A 68 -1.52 5.15 -1.39
C LYS A 68 -0.98 6.58 -1.39
N GLU A 69 0.25 6.76 -0.91
CA GLU A 69 0.89 8.07 -0.90
C GLU A 69 1.15 8.63 -2.30
N ARG A 70 1.62 7.80 -3.24
CA ARG A 70 1.83 8.22 -4.64
C ARG A 70 0.51 8.62 -5.29
N LEU A 71 -0.56 7.87 -5.03
CA LEU A 71 -1.91 8.18 -5.52
C LEU A 71 -2.44 9.49 -4.93
N HIS A 72 -2.15 9.76 -3.65
CA HIS A 72 -2.52 11.01 -2.98
C HIS A 72 -1.67 12.22 -3.42
N ARG A 73 -0.38 12.03 -3.74
CA ARG A 73 0.46 13.11 -4.29
C ARG A 73 0.10 13.46 -5.74
N ALA A 74 -0.30 12.47 -6.52
CA ALA A 74 -0.79 12.71 -7.89
C ALA A 74 -2.03 13.65 -7.91
N THR A 75 -2.83 13.70 -6.84
CA THR A 75 -3.94 14.66 -6.72
C THR A 75 -3.47 16.09 -6.42
N SER A 76 -2.51 16.27 -5.52
CA SER A 76 -2.05 17.62 -5.12
C SER A 76 -1.22 18.31 -6.21
N GLU A 77 -0.50 17.57 -7.05
CA GLU A 77 0.23 18.13 -8.19
C GLU A 77 -0.70 18.50 -9.37
N SER A 78 -1.80 17.74 -9.56
CA SER A 78 -2.83 18.03 -10.58
C SER A 78 -3.64 19.29 -10.26
N GLU A 79 -3.92 19.55 -8.98
CA GLU A 79 -4.61 20.77 -8.51
C GLU A 79 -3.74 22.03 -8.61
N GLY A 80 -2.40 21.89 -8.65
CA GLY A 80 -1.46 23.01 -8.75
C GLY A 80 -1.31 23.63 -10.16
N HIS A 81 -1.79 22.95 -11.21
CA HIS A 81 -1.68 23.42 -12.60
C HIS A 81 -2.91 24.19 -13.13
N ILE A 82 -3.96 24.37 -12.31
CA ILE A 82 -5.17 25.15 -12.67
C ILE A 82 -5.21 26.49 -11.93
N LYS A 83 -4.09 27.20 -11.87
CA LYS A 83 -4.06 28.65 -11.60
C LYS A 83 -3.02 29.36 -12.48
N ALA A 84 -3.04 29.08 -13.78
CA ALA A 84 -2.63 30.11 -14.73
C ALA A 84 -3.73 31.19 -14.73
N VAL A 85 -3.57 32.19 -13.86
CA VAL A 85 -4.40 33.40 -13.86
C VAL A 85 -4.20 34.14 -15.20
N PRO A 86 -5.27 34.63 -15.86
CA PRO A 86 -5.20 35.14 -17.22
C PRO A 86 -4.81 36.63 -17.31
N LYS A 87 -4.12 36.94 -18.42
CA LYS A 87 -3.79 38.23 -19.04
C LYS A 87 -2.71 39.10 -18.38
#